data_AF-A0A0R1H556-F1
#
_entry.id   AF-A0A0R1H556-F1
#
_cell.length_a   1.000
_cell.length_b   1.000
_cell.length_c   1.000
_cell.angle_alpha   90.00
_cell.angle_beta   90.00
_cell.angle_gamma   90.00
#
_symmetry.space_group_name_H-M   'P 1'
#
loop_
_entity.id
_entity.type
_entity.pdbx_description
1 polymer ?
#
loop_
_entity_poly.entity_id
_entity_poly.type
_entity_poly.pdbx_seq_one_letter_code
_entity_poly.pdbx_strand_id
1 'polypeptide(L)'
;MKKYYIEAEQLTGWLTMFLKYHIRIEPAADLCDMQTMDELVPRGRYFLPTSSGDVEIEVGDYIASKPNGDLIVIPKDVLKQCFNTTDGETTK
;
A
#
# COMPACT_ATOMS: atom_id res chain seq x y z
N MET A 1 25.29 15.14 -5.97
CA MET A 1 24.22 14.15 -6.21
C MET A 1 22.92 14.87 -6.51
N LYS A 2 22.24 14.57 -7.62
CA LYS A 2 20.88 15.08 -7.86
C LYS A 2 19.91 14.31 -6.95
N LYS A 3 19.08 15.03 -6.19
CA LYS A 3 18.00 14.43 -5.41
C LYS A 3 16.86 14.09 -6.39
N TYR A 4 16.40 12.86 -6.38
CA TYR A 4 15.20 12.43 -7.09
C TYR A 4 14.09 12.29 -6.06
N TYR A 5 13.00 13.02 -6.25
CA TYR A 5 11.78 12.83 -5.49
C TYR A 5 10.99 11.72 -6.17
N ILE A 6 10.48 10.77 -5.39
CA ILE A 6 9.57 9.74 -5.86
C ILE A 6 8.20 10.11 -5.34
N GLU A 7 7.22 10.22 -6.24
CA GLU A 7 5.82 10.39 -5.86
C GLU A 7 5.25 9.06 -5.37
N ALA A 8 4.56 9.10 -4.23
CA ALA A 8 3.96 7.93 -3.61
C ALA A 8 2.50 8.23 -3.24
N GLU A 9 1.61 7.28 -3.48
CA GLU A 9 0.18 7.39 -3.20
C GLU A 9 -0.23 6.36 -2.14
N GLN A 10 -0.99 6.80 -1.13
CA GLN A 10 -1.44 5.90 -0.06
C GLN A 10 -2.59 5.01 -0.54
N LEU A 11 -2.50 3.71 -0.30
CA LEU A 11 -3.58 2.76 -0.51
C LEU A 11 -4.68 2.97 0.52
N THR A 12 -5.73 3.68 0.10
CA THR A 12 -6.92 3.97 0.92
C THR A 12 -8.04 2.94 0.76
N GLY A 13 -7.83 1.90 -0.05
CA GLY A 13 -8.85 0.91 -0.38
C GLY A 13 -9.88 1.38 -1.41
N TRP A 14 -9.67 2.50 -2.10
CA TRP A 14 -10.62 2.92 -3.14
C TRP A 14 -10.56 2.02 -4.39
N LEU A 15 -11.71 1.68 -4.98
CA LEU A 15 -11.84 0.95 -6.25
C LEU A 15 -10.94 1.52 -7.36
N THR A 16 -10.76 2.85 -7.36
CA THR A 16 -9.88 3.55 -8.30
C THR A 16 -8.41 3.15 -8.18
N MET A 17 -7.91 2.91 -6.95
CA MET A 17 -6.54 2.45 -6.71
C MET A 17 -6.38 1.00 -7.17
N PHE A 18 -7.36 0.14 -6.87
CA PHE A 18 -7.38 -1.25 -7.33
C PHE A 18 -7.31 -1.35 -8.86
N LEU A 19 -8.10 -0.52 -9.56
CA LEU A 19 -8.10 -0.46 -11.01
C LEU A 19 -6.81 0.16 -11.57
N LYS A 20 -6.29 1.24 -10.96
CA LYS A 20 -5.08 1.94 -11.40
C LYS A 20 -3.84 1.07 -11.33
N TYR A 21 -3.68 0.31 -10.25
CA TYR A 21 -2.49 -0.51 -9.99
C TYR A 21 -2.70 -2.00 -10.27
N HIS A 22 -3.87 -2.39 -10.81
CA HIS A 22 -4.23 -3.78 -11.08
C HIS A 22 -3.99 -4.72 -9.88
N ILE A 23 -4.32 -4.26 -8.67
CA ILE A 23 -4.09 -5.00 -7.44
C ILE A 23 -4.93 -6.28 -7.46
N ARG A 24 -4.26 -7.43 -7.28
CA ARG A 24 -4.90 -8.73 -7.18
C ARG A 24 -5.41 -8.94 -5.76
N ILE A 25 -6.58 -9.54 -5.63
CA ILE A 25 -7.20 -9.85 -4.35
C ILE A 25 -7.33 -11.35 -4.21
N GLU A 26 -6.80 -11.90 -3.12
CA GLU A 26 -7.14 -13.24 -2.66
C GLU A 26 -8.23 -13.11 -1.60
N PRO A 27 -9.48 -13.48 -1.91
CA PRO A 27 -10.58 -13.36 -0.97
C PRO A 27 -10.31 -14.22 0.26
N ALA A 28 -10.70 -13.72 1.43
CA ALA A 28 -10.66 -14.51 2.66
C ALA A 28 -11.56 -15.76 2.53
N ALA A 29 -11.13 -16.88 3.11
CA ALA A 29 -11.82 -18.17 2.94
C ALA A 29 -13.25 -18.18 3.52
N ASP A 30 -13.55 -17.27 4.44
CA ASP A 30 -14.86 -17.06 5.06
C ASP A 30 -15.82 -16.21 4.20
N LEU A 31 -15.36 -15.64 3.07
CA LEU A 31 -16.20 -14.86 2.15
C LEU A 31 -16.97 -15.70 1.12
N CYS A 32 -16.88 -17.04 1.16
CA CYS A 32 -17.55 -17.91 0.19
C CYS A 32 -19.09 -17.73 0.12
N ASP A 33 -19.73 -17.10 1.12
CA ASP A 33 -21.19 -16.97 1.20
C ASP A 33 -21.76 -15.55 1.15
N MET A 34 -20.97 -14.48 0.97
CA MET A 34 -21.51 -13.12 1.02
C MET A 34 -21.46 -12.35 -0.29
N GLN A 35 -22.67 -12.04 -0.79
CA GLN A 35 -23.03 -11.06 -1.81
C GLN A 35 -22.73 -9.59 -1.39
N THR A 36 -21.65 -9.31 -0.68
CA THR A 36 -21.30 -7.93 -0.31
C THR A 36 -20.36 -7.32 -1.35
N MET A 37 -20.89 -7.10 -2.56
CA MET A 37 -20.34 -6.08 -3.48
C MET A 37 -20.55 -4.64 -2.96
N ASP A 38 -21.22 -4.48 -1.81
CA ASP A 38 -21.38 -3.19 -1.12
C ASP A 38 -20.16 -2.79 -0.28
N GLU A 39 -19.27 -3.72 0.08
CA GLU A 39 -18.00 -3.36 0.71
C GLU A 39 -17.04 -2.85 -0.36
N LEU A 40 -16.86 -1.52 -0.39
CA LEU A 40 -15.91 -0.78 -1.24
C LEU A 40 -14.47 -1.32 -1.23
N VAL A 41 -14.14 -2.25 -0.32
CA VAL A 41 -12.89 -2.98 -0.23
C VAL A 41 -13.18 -4.46 0.06
N PRO A 42 -12.96 -5.41 -0.87
CA PRO A 42 -13.19 -6.83 -0.59
C PRO A 42 -12.25 -7.30 0.52
N ARG A 43 -12.75 -7.94 1.59
CA ARG A 43 -11.90 -8.48 2.66
C ARG A 43 -11.00 -9.59 2.07
N GLY A 44 -9.70 -9.55 2.36
CA GLY A 44 -8.77 -10.50 1.77
C GLY A 44 -7.33 -10.04 1.86
N ARG A 45 -6.44 -10.77 1.18
CA ARG A 45 -5.05 -10.37 0.98
C ARG A 45 -4.90 -9.66 -0.34
N TYR A 46 -4.16 -8.56 -0.35
CA TYR A 46 -3.93 -7.74 -1.53
C TYR A 46 -2.51 -7.92 -2.03
N PHE A 47 -2.35 -7.99 -3.34
CA PHE A 47 -1.06 -8.18 -3.98
C PHE A 47 -0.86 -7.13 -5.09
N LEU A 48 0.23 -6.38 -4.99
CA LEU A 48 0.69 -5.44 -6.00
C LEU A 48 1.54 -6.20 -7.03
N PRO A 49 1.15 -6.24 -8.32
CA PRO A 49 2.00 -6.80 -9.36
C PRO A 49 3.23 -5.92 -9.58
N THR A 50 4.42 -6.51 -9.48
CA THR A 50 5.69 -5.84 -9.83
C THR A 50 6.45 -6.66 -10.87
N SER A 51 7.50 -6.08 -11.46
CA SER A 51 8.38 -6.81 -12.38
C SER A 51 9.10 -8.00 -11.73
N SER A 52 9.20 -8.02 -10.40
CA SER A 52 9.83 -9.09 -9.61
C SER A 52 8.83 -10.11 -9.06
N GLY A 53 7.54 -9.95 -9.35
CA GLY A 53 6.45 -10.77 -8.83
C GLY A 53 5.47 -9.98 -7.96
N ASP A 54 4.44 -10.68 -7.49
CA ASP A 54 3.41 -10.12 -6.63
C ASP A 54 3.96 -9.80 -5.24
N VAL A 55 3.79 -8.57 -4.77
CA VAL A 55 4.16 -8.12 -3.43
C VAL A 55 2.90 -7.95 -2.60
N GLU A 56 2.83 -8.60 -1.44
CA GLU A 56 1.70 -8.42 -0.51
C GLU A 56 1.68 -6.99 0.04
N ILE A 57 0.50 -6.37 0.09
CA ILE A 57 0.28 -4.99 0.53
C ILE A 57 -0.89 -4.89 1.51
N GLU A 58 -0.85 -3.89 2.37
CA GLU A 58 -1.93 -3.58 3.30
C GLU A 58 -2.56 -2.21 3.03
N VAL A 59 -3.83 -2.06 3.40
CA VAL A 59 -4.47 -0.73 3.45
C VAL A 59 -3.66 0.17 4.39
N GLY A 60 -3.37 1.37 3.90
CA GLY A 60 -2.51 2.37 4.54
C GLY A 60 -1.07 2.39 4.02
N ASP A 61 -0.61 1.35 3.33
CA ASP A 61 0.71 1.34 2.67
C ASP A 61 0.75 2.34 1.51
N TYR A 62 1.95 2.72 1.08
CA TYR A 62 2.15 3.65 -0.02
C TYR A 62 2.72 2.92 -1.23
N ILE A 63 2.19 3.23 -2.41
CA ILE A 63 2.66 2.71 -3.69
C ILE A 63 3.42 3.81 -4.40
N ALA A 64 4.62 3.52 -4.86
CA ALA A 64 5.45 4.47 -5.58
C ALA A 64 6.00 3.85 -6.88
N SER A 65 6.21 4.69 -7.89
CA SER A 65 6.78 4.27 -9.17
C SER A 65 8.26 4.61 -9.23
N LYS A 66 9.10 3.61 -9.47
CA LYS A 66 10.52 3.81 -9.78
C LYS A 66 10.67 4.52 -11.15
N PRO A 67 11.83 5.13 -11.44
CA PRO A 67 12.09 5.77 -12.74
C PRO A 67 11.98 4.83 -13.96
N ASN A 68 12.11 3.52 -13.76
CA ASN A 68 11.95 2.51 -14.80
C ASN A 68 10.49 2.04 -14.98
N GLY A 69 9.53 2.63 -14.25
CA GLY A 69 8.11 2.26 -14.28
C GLY A 69 7.72 1.10 -13.36
N ASP A 70 8.68 0.47 -12.68
CA ASP A 70 8.41 -0.61 -11.73
C ASP A 70 7.82 -0.05 -10.42
N LEU A 71 6.89 -0.79 -9.82
CA LEU A 71 6.21 -0.35 -8.61
C LEU A 71 6.94 -0.85 -7.36
N ILE A 72 6.92 -0.04 -6.31
CA ILE A 72 7.37 -0.43 -4.97
C ILE A 72 6.32 -0.11 -3.92
N VAL A 73 6.42 -0.84 -2.82
CA VAL A 73 5.57 -0.68 -1.64
C VAL A 73 6.42 -0.08 -0.54
N ILE A 74 5.91 0.99 0.07
CA ILE A 74 6.47 1.61 1.25
C ILE A 74 5.49 1.35 2.39
N PRO A 75 5.85 0.51 3.38
CA PRO A 75 4.94 0.17 4.47
C PRO A 75 4.50 1.40 5.25
N LYS A 76 3.24 1.45 5.66
CA LYS A 76 2.63 2.57 6.41
C LYS A 76 3.40 2.97 7.68
N ASP A 77 4.08 2.02 8.29
CA ASP A 77 4.83 2.25 9.54
C ASP A 77 6.23 2.83 9.31
N VAL A 78 6.79 2.75 8.10
CA VAL A 78 8.09 3.37 7.76
C VAL A 78 7.98 4.89 7.86
N LEU A 79 6.88 5.48 7.40
CA LEU A 79 6.68 6.93 7.53
C LEU A 79 6.48 7.34 8.99
N LYS A 80 5.74 6.55 9.80
CA LYS A 80 5.60 6.84 11.24
C LYS A 80 6.96 6.85 11.95
N GLN A 81 7.86 5.93 11.60
CA GLN A 81 9.21 5.91 12.17
C GLN A 81 10.03 7.15 11.78
N CYS A 82 9.86 7.68 10.56
CA CYS A 82 10.52 8.92 10.14
C CYS A 82 10.00 10.18 10.85
N PHE A 83 8.75 10.19 11.33
CA PHE A 83 8.17 11.34 12.04
C PHE A 83 8.25 11.24 13.58
N ASN A 84 8.38 10.04 14.13
CA ASN A 84 8.46 9.81 15.59
C ASN A 84 9.85 10.06 16.20
N THR A 85 10.86 10.50 15.43
CA THR A 85 12.20 10.82 15.96
C THR A 85 12.36 12.23 16.51
N THR A 86 11.27 12.96 16.80
CA THR A 86 11.40 14.39 17.19
C THR A 86 10.66 14.83 18.45
N ASP A 87 10.11 13.94 19.27
CA ASP A 87 9.54 14.36 20.56
C ASP A 87 9.80 13.30 21.64
N GLY A 88 10.80 13.53 22.49
CA GLY A 88 10.94 12.70 23.70
C GLY A 88 12.18 12.86 24.58
N GLU A 89 13.31 13.40 24.09
CA GLU A 89 14.44 13.70 24.98
C GLU A 89 14.35 15.15 25.48
N THR A 90 13.43 15.39 26.42
CA THR A 90 13.60 16.52 27.35
C THR A 90 14.38 16.00 28.54
N THR A 91 15.70 16.16 28.48
CA THR A 91 16.56 16.11 29.67
C THR A 91 16.17 17.28 30.56
N LYS A 92 15.69 17.00 31.78
CA LYS A 92 15.86 17.85 32.96
C LYS A 92 15.48 17.11 34.23
#